data_AF-A0A965PL09-F1
#
_entry.id   AF-A0A965PL09-F1
#
_cell.length_a   1.000
_cell.length_b   1.000
_cell.length_c   1.000
_cell.angle_alpha   90.00
_cell.angle_beta   90.00
_cell.angle_gamma   90.00
#
_symmetry.space_group_name_H-M   'P 1'
#
loop_
_entity.id
_entity.type
_entity.pdbx_description
1 polymer ?
#
loop_
_entity_poly.entity_id
_entity_poly.type
_entity_poly.pdbx_seq_one_letter_code
_entity_poly.pdbx_strand_id
1 'polypeptide(L)'
;MSTIISSITRQGTFEPFGLQVARGQIQGHSNVLVFGYNPDVDTSEESVWPDGGTVPHPTVASVLKISSTSSNDDGNPVGTGALTVFIGGLDGSYNVVSETVVLNGQTAVNTQNSYLYVNTFYVVTVGTGGANAGIIYAGTGNVAGGVPDVIYDIINTGYNNRTTGHYCVPAGYTGYMVEGQFSSGQASGSTSVTGFLKQHGPDGILRVGAVTTVNNGTADYVFDPPYIIPEKNCVGATAIGAAGNNAVSSFFNIILIKNTGE
;
A
#
# COMPACT_ATOMS: atom_id res chain seq x y z
N MET A 1 34.98 5.25 -26.13
CA MET A 1 33.78 4.83 -26.91
C MET A 1 32.57 5.13 -26.06
N SER A 2 31.63 5.93 -26.55
CA SER A 2 30.32 6.07 -25.92
C SER A 2 29.58 4.75 -26.16
N THR A 3 29.28 4.02 -25.08
CA THR A 3 28.41 2.85 -25.16
C THR A 3 27.01 3.39 -25.49
N ILE A 4 26.58 3.18 -26.73
CA ILE A 4 25.19 3.44 -27.11
C ILE A 4 24.35 2.44 -26.33
N ILE A 5 23.54 2.93 -25.40
CA ILE A 5 22.56 2.12 -24.69
C ILE A 5 21.54 1.68 -25.73
N SER A 6 21.59 0.41 -26.15
CA SER A 6 20.65 -0.15 -27.11
C SER A 6 20.00 -1.39 -26.54
N SER A 7 18.66 -1.44 -26.60
CA SER A 7 17.87 -2.62 -26.24
C SER A 7 18.32 -3.84 -27.04
N ILE A 8 18.37 -5.01 -26.39
CA ILE A 8 18.74 -6.28 -27.04
C ILE A 8 17.70 -6.73 -28.07
N THR A 9 16.50 -6.15 -28.08
CA THR A 9 15.52 -6.35 -29.16
C THR A 9 16.08 -5.98 -30.53
N ARG A 10 17.04 -5.06 -30.58
CA ARG A 10 17.80 -4.73 -31.81
C ARG A 10 18.61 -5.91 -32.36
N GLN A 11 18.98 -6.88 -31.51
CA GLN A 11 19.73 -8.09 -31.86
C GLN A 11 18.82 -9.31 -32.08
N GLY A 12 17.49 -9.11 -32.17
CA GLY A 12 16.53 -10.20 -32.39
C GLY A 12 16.22 -11.04 -31.14
N THR A 13 16.63 -10.59 -29.96
CA THR A 13 16.33 -11.26 -28.68
C THR A 13 15.22 -10.54 -27.93
N PHE A 14 14.25 -11.28 -27.37
CA PHE A 14 13.10 -10.74 -26.63
C PHE A 14 13.32 -10.83 -25.12
N GLU A 15 13.03 -9.76 -24.40
CA GLU A 15 13.02 -9.71 -22.94
C GLU A 15 11.66 -9.20 -22.45
N PRO A 16 11.07 -9.78 -21.38
CA PRO A 16 9.82 -9.28 -20.83
C PRO A 16 9.97 -7.84 -20.33
N PHE A 17 9.13 -6.92 -20.82
CA PHE A 17 9.19 -5.49 -20.48
C PHE A 17 9.16 -5.24 -18.97
N GLY A 18 8.24 -5.90 -18.26
CA GLY A 18 8.10 -5.76 -16.80
C GLY A 18 9.36 -6.13 -16.02
N LEU A 19 10.12 -7.14 -16.49
CA LEU A 19 11.40 -7.50 -15.89
C LEU A 19 12.46 -6.41 -16.08
N GLN A 20 12.47 -5.73 -17.22
CA GLN A 20 13.42 -4.64 -17.47
C GLN A 20 13.07 -3.38 -16.68
N VAL A 21 11.78 -3.09 -16.48
CA VAL A 21 11.33 -2.05 -15.55
C VAL A 21 11.76 -2.38 -14.12
N ALA A 22 11.54 -3.62 -13.66
CA ALA A 22 11.93 -4.06 -12.32
C ALA A 22 13.46 -4.02 -12.07
N ARG A 23 14.26 -4.19 -13.13
CA ARG A 23 15.73 -4.05 -13.10
C ARG A 23 16.20 -2.60 -13.20
N GLY A 24 15.29 -1.63 -13.36
CA GLY A 24 15.62 -0.21 -13.54
C GLY A 24 16.31 0.12 -14.88
N GLN A 25 16.12 -0.71 -15.90
CA GLN A 25 16.79 -0.53 -17.21
C GLN A 25 16.02 0.36 -18.17
N ILE A 26 14.74 0.63 -17.89
CA ILE A 26 13.90 1.50 -18.71
C ILE A 26 13.80 2.86 -18.01
N GLN A 27 14.43 3.88 -18.58
CA GLN A 27 14.48 5.21 -17.99
C GLN A 27 13.07 5.78 -17.77
N GLY A 28 12.87 6.44 -16.63
CA GLY A 28 11.60 7.06 -16.27
C GLY A 28 10.48 6.08 -15.91
N HIS A 29 10.75 4.77 -15.92
CA HIS A 29 9.80 3.74 -15.54
C HIS A 29 10.19 3.12 -14.20
N SER A 30 9.19 2.83 -13.37
CA SER A 30 9.33 2.00 -12.18
C SER A 30 8.09 1.13 -12.01
N ASN A 31 8.23 0.03 -11.26
CA ASN A 31 7.10 -0.82 -10.94
C ASN A 31 6.67 -0.60 -9.48
N VAL A 32 5.37 -0.72 -9.24
CA VAL A 32 4.76 -0.71 -7.92
C VAL A 32 3.85 -1.93 -7.83
N LEU A 33 4.11 -2.75 -6.82
CA LEU A 33 3.25 -3.87 -6.45
C LEU A 33 2.54 -3.51 -5.16
N VAL A 34 1.22 -3.54 -5.18
CA VAL A 34 0.39 -3.20 -4.01
C VAL A 34 -0.35 -4.45 -3.60
N PHE A 35 -0.19 -4.86 -2.34
CA PHE A 35 -0.89 -6.00 -1.77
C PHE A 35 -1.79 -5.51 -0.64
N GLY A 36 -3.07 -5.87 -0.72
CA GLY A 36 -4.06 -5.62 0.33
C GLY A 36 -4.49 -6.93 0.97
N TYR A 37 -4.73 -6.90 2.27
CA TYR A 37 -5.39 -7.99 2.99
C TYR A 37 -6.29 -7.41 4.09
N ASN A 38 -7.56 -7.79 4.08
CA ASN A 38 -8.48 -7.59 5.20
C ASN A 38 -8.96 -8.97 5.68
N PRO A 39 -8.69 -9.37 6.93
CA PRO A 39 -9.07 -10.69 7.43
C PRO A 39 -10.58 -10.84 7.71
N ASP A 40 -11.33 -9.75 7.82
CA ASP A 40 -12.69 -9.74 8.38
C ASP A 40 -13.52 -8.60 7.78
N VAL A 41 -13.99 -8.78 6.53
CA VAL A 41 -14.96 -7.88 5.90
C VAL A 41 -16.37 -8.36 6.22
N ASP A 42 -17.21 -7.44 6.71
CA ASP A 42 -18.60 -7.72 7.04
C ASP A 42 -19.58 -7.14 6.00
N THR A 43 -20.77 -6.71 6.42
CA THR A 43 -21.84 -6.20 5.55
C THR A 43 -21.73 -4.69 5.27
N SER A 44 -20.71 -4.02 5.82
CA SER A 44 -20.34 -2.65 5.48
C SER A 44 -19.21 -2.63 4.46
N GLU A 45 -19.10 -1.54 3.71
CA GLU A 45 -17.96 -1.38 2.82
C GLU A 45 -16.67 -1.09 3.59
N GLU A 46 -15.64 -1.87 3.28
CA GLU A 46 -14.34 -1.78 3.92
C GLU A 46 -13.23 -1.79 2.88
N SER A 47 -12.12 -1.14 3.17
CA SER A 47 -10.90 -1.26 2.38
C SER A 47 -10.27 -2.64 2.57
N VAL A 48 -9.52 -3.09 1.58
CA VAL A 48 -8.71 -4.31 1.68
C VAL A 48 -7.40 -3.98 2.42
N TRP A 49 -7.50 -3.86 3.74
CA TRP A 49 -6.44 -3.53 4.69
C TRP A 49 -6.71 -4.12 6.08
N PRO A 50 -5.74 -4.17 7.01
CA PRO A 50 -5.87 -4.95 8.24
C PRO A 50 -6.80 -4.39 9.33
N ASP A 51 -7.17 -3.10 9.28
CA ASP A 51 -7.92 -2.44 10.38
C ASP A 51 -9.43 -2.71 10.34
N GLY A 52 -9.96 -2.96 9.15
CA GLY A 52 -11.39 -2.85 8.85
C GLY A 52 -11.82 -1.41 8.56
N GLY A 53 -13.08 -1.20 8.17
CA GLY A 53 -13.55 0.12 7.73
C GLY A 53 -12.81 0.63 6.49
N THR A 54 -12.81 1.94 6.23
CA THR A 54 -12.17 2.52 5.03
C THR A 54 -10.90 3.29 5.37
N VAL A 55 -9.85 3.12 4.57
CA VAL A 55 -8.61 3.91 4.69
C VAL A 55 -8.97 5.41 4.63
N PRO A 56 -8.52 6.23 5.59
CA PRO A 56 -8.80 7.66 5.56
C PRO A 56 -8.19 8.38 4.34
N HIS A 57 -8.96 9.33 3.80
CA HIS A 57 -8.54 10.18 2.67
C HIS A 57 -8.45 11.64 3.13
N PRO A 58 -7.34 12.06 3.77
CA PRO A 58 -7.18 13.42 4.24
C PRO A 58 -7.12 14.42 3.07
N THR A 59 -7.46 15.67 3.35
CA THR A 59 -7.27 16.80 2.41
C THR A 59 -6.01 17.62 2.71
N VAL A 60 -5.37 17.37 3.86
CA VAL A 60 -4.18 18.09 4.33
C VAL A 60 -3.16 17.08 4.86
N ALA A 61 -1.92 17.23 4.43
CA ALA A 61 -0.82 16.41 4.96
C ALA A 61 -0.56 16.71 6.44
N SER A 62 -0.22 15.68 7.21
CA SER A 62 0.05 15.82 8.64
C SER A 62 1.28 15.04 9.08
N VAL A 63 1.90 15.48 10.17
CA VAL A 63 2.90 14.68 10.87
C VAL A 63 2.21 13.46 11.46
N LEU A 64 2.73 12.27 11.15
CA LEU A 64 2.18 11.01 11.62
C LEU A 64 2.89 10.58 12.90
N LYS A 65 2.13 9.91 13.76
CA LYS A 65 2.61 9.19 14.94
C LYS A 65 2.84 7.74 14.55
N ILE A 66 4.06 7.28 14.75
CA ILE A 66 4.46 5.89 14.57
C ILE A 66 4.54 5.23 15.94
N SER A 67 3.79 4.15 16.15
CA SER A 67 3.74 3.42 17.42
C SER A 67 3.44 1.94 17.21
N SER A 68 3.80 1.09 18.19
CA SER A 68 3.47 -0.33 18.20
C SER A 68 2.62 -0.70 19.40
N THR A 69 1.75 -1.71 19.29
CA THR A 69 1.07 -2.30 20.46
C THR A 69 2.00 -3.10 21.37
N SER A 70 3.23 -3.40 20.95
CA SER A 70 4.23 -4.13 21.76
C SER A 70 5.33 -3.21 22.28
N SER A 71 5.65 -3.32 23.57
CA SER A 71 6.82 -2.65 24.16
C SER A 71 8.16 -3.24 23.68
N ASN A 72 8.16 -4.40 23.03
CA ASN A 72 9.37 -5.01 22.49
C ASN A 72 9.75 -4.47 21.10
N ASP A 73 8.86 -3.74 20.45
CA ASP A 73 9.14 -3.03 19.21
C ASP A 73 9.76 -1.65 19.55
N ASP A 74 10.98 -1.67 20.05
CA ASP A 74 11.67 -0.51 20.60
C ASP A 74 13.12 -0.49 20.10
N GLY A 75 13.54 0.62 19.50
CA GLY A 75 14.91 0.82 19.03
C GLY A 75 15.85 1.35 20.12
N ASN A 76 15.32 1.92 21.21
CA ASN A 76 16.10 2.42 22.33
C ASN A 76 15.28 2.52 23.64
N PRO A 77 15.43 1.57 24.58
CA PRO A 77 16.39 0.47 24.56
C PRO A 77 16.10 -0.55 23.43
N VAL A 78 17.14 -1.26 22.98
CA VAL A 78 16.99 -2.28 21.93
C VAL A 78 16.11 -3.41 22.43
N GLY A 79 14.88 -3.49 21.91
CA GLY A 79 13.93 -4.55 22.15
C GLY A 79 14.20 -5.80 21.31
N THR A 80 13.32 -6.80 21.44
CA THR A 80 13.42 -8.05 20.67
C THR A 80 12.65 -8.01 19.36
N GLY A 81 11.73 -7.06 19.17
CA GLY A 81 10.88 -6.91 18.00
C GLY A 81 11.44 -5.99 16.92
N ALA A 82 10.60 -5.21 16.26
CA ALA A 82 11.01 -4.20 15.30
C ALA A 82 11.70 -3.02 15.99
N LEU A 83 12.83 -2.55 15.44
CA LEU A 83 13.61 -1.46 16.02
C LEU A 83 13.41 -0.15 15.23
N THR A 84 13.36 -0.26 13.91
CA THR A 84 13.16 0.89 13.02
C THR A 84 12.21 0.54 11.88
N VAL A 85 11.41 1.51 11.45
CA VAL A 85 10.50 1.38 10.31
C VAL A 85 10.76 2.44 9.27
N PHE A 86 10.65 2.07 8.00
CA PHE A 86 10.66 2.99 6.88
C PHE A 86 9.22 3.38 6.56
N ILE A 87 8.98 4.67 6.38
CA ILE A 87 7.73 5.21 5.87
C ILE A 87 8.00 6.07 4.64
N GLY A 88 7.29 5.78 3.57
CA GLY A 88 7.34 6.48 2.30
C GLY A 88 5.93 6.80 1.81
N GLY A 89 5.76 7.98 1.23
CA GLY A 89 4.45 8.47 0.87
C GLY A 89 4.51 9.77 0.10
N LEU A 90 3.40 10.49 0.12
CA LEU A 90 3.23 11.75 -0.59
C LEU A 90 3.01 12.89 0.41
N ASP A 91 3.65 14.03 0.18
CA ASP A 91 3.39 15.27 0.92
C ASP A 91 2.09 15.96 0.45
N GLY A 92 1.78 17.15 1.00
CA GLY A 92 0.60 17.92 0.61
C GLY A 92 0.62 18.45 -0.84
N SER A 93 1.76 18.40 -1.51
CA SER A 93 1.93 18.73 -2.93
C SER A 93 2.03 17.48 -3.83
N TYR A 94 1.83 16.29 -3.26
CA TYR A 94 1.97 14.99 -3.90
C TYR A 94 3.42 14.64 -4.32
N ASN A 95 4.42 15.30 -3.74
CA ASN A 95 5.82 14.91 -3.93
C ASN A 95 6.14 13.71 -3.05
N VAL A 96 7.03 12.84 -3.53
CA VAL A 96 7.49 11.68 -2.74
C VAL A 96 8.35 12.17 -1.58
N VAL A 97 7.97 11.77 -0.35
CA VAL A 97 8.73 11.99 0.87
C VAL A 97 8.89 10.68 1.61
N SER A 98 10.02 10.50 2.30
CA SER A 98 10.28 9.29 3.08
C SER A 98 11.26 9.54 4.22
N GLU A 99 11.19 8.69 5.24
CA GLU A 99 12.13 8.66 6.34
C GLU A 99 12.16 7.28 7.02
N THR A 100 13.18 7.05 7.86
CA THR A 100 13.23 5.91 8.77
C THR A 100 13.05 6.40 10.19
N VAL A 101 12.07 5.85 10.89
CA VAL A 101 11.72 6.20 12.26
C VAL A 101 12.22 5.11 13.20
N VAL A 102 12.89 5.50 14.29
CA VAL A 102 13.27 4.61 15.39
C VAL A 102 12.05 4.44 16.29
N LEU A 103 11.61 3.20 16.52
CA LEU A 103 10.43 2.91 17.35
C LEU A 103 10.74 3.08 18.84
N ASN A 104 9.69 3.30 19.64
CA ASN A 104 9.73 3.44 21.09
C ASN A 104 8.57 2.67 21.75
N GLY A 105 8.36 1.42 21.28
CA GLY A 105 7.27 0.54 21.72
C GLY A 105 5.90 1.19 21.56
N GLN A 106 5.14 1.22 22.67
CA GLN A 106 3.81 1.83 22.75
C GLN A 106 3.81 3.37 22.77
N THR A 107 4.97 4.00 22.96
CA THR A 107 5.09 5.45 22.93
C THR A 107 5.28 5.92 21.50
N ALA A 108 4.40 6.79 21.03
CA ALA A 108 4.48 7.31 19.67
C ALA A 108 5.71 8.17 19.41
N VAL A 109 6.30 7.97 18.23
CA VAL A 109 7.36 8.80 17.67
C VAL A 109 6.80 9.54 16.46
N ASN A 110 6.95 10.87 16.44
CA ASN A 110 6.48 11.69 15.34
C ASN A 110 7.42 11.56 14.13
N THR A 111 6.85 11.52 12.93
CA THR A 111 7.60 11.73 11.69
C THR A 111 8.16 13.15 11.61
N GLN A 112 9.26 13.33 10.87
CA GLN A 112 9.81 14.65 10.55
C GLN A 112 9.06 15.29 9.38
N ASN A 113 8.68 14.48 8.40
CA ASN A 113 7.88 14.91 7.26
C ASN A 113 6.37 14.85 7.57
N SER A 114 5.59 15.58 6.77
CA SER A 114 4.13 15.48 6.74
C SER A 114 3.68 14.63 5.57
N TYR A 115 2.70 13.76 5.81
CA TYR A 115 2.18 12.81 4.83
C TYR A 115 0.70 13.07 4.56
N LEU A 116 0.35 13.17 3.28
CA LEU A 116 -1.03 13.13 2.78
C LEU A 116 -1.46 11.68 2.56
N TYR A 117 -0.58 10.85 2.00
CA TYR A 117 -0.83 9.43 1.79
C TYR A 117 0.43 8.63 2.11
N VAL A 118 0.24 7.45 2.69
CA VAL A 118 1.31 6.46 2.88
C VAL A 118 1.25 5.47 1.73
N ASN A 119 2.35 5.33 1.00
CA ASN A 119 2.49 4.41 -0.13
C ASN A 119 3.39 3.21 0.20
N THR A 120 4.24 3.32 1.22
CA THR A 120 5.22 2.32 1.60
C THR A 120 5.45 2.38 3.10
N PHE A 121 5.34 1.23 3.78
CA PHE A 121 5.55 1.15 5.22
C PHE A 121 6.04 -0.25 5.59
N TYR A 122 7.28 -0.37 6.07
CA TYR A 122 7.89 -1.67 6.39
C TYR A 122 8.97 -1.55 7.46
N VAL A 123 9.26 -2.67 8.13
CA VAL A 123 10.31 -2.78 9.15
C VAL A 123 11.67 -2.87 8.47
N VAL A 124 12.61 -2.03 8.88
CA VAL A 124 13.98 -1.97 8.32
C VAL A 124 14.95 -2.79 9.16
N THR A 125 14.82 -2.73 10.48
CA THR A 125 15.69 -3.46 11.41
C THR A 125 14.86 -4.10 12.52
N VAL A 126 15.33 -5.27 12.98
CA VAL A 126 14.69 -6.10 14.02
C VAL A 126 15.73 -6.53 15.05
N GLY A 127 15.28 -6.76 16.27
CA GLY A 127 16.04 -7.42 17.32
C GLY A 127 16.06 -8.94 17.15
N THR A 128 16.32 -9.66 18.24
CA THR A 128 16.50 -11.12 18.23
C THR A 128 15.24 -11.92 17.86
N GLY A 129 14.06 -11.30 17.88
CA GLY A 129 12.78 -11.93 17.51
C GLY A 129 12.56 -12.04 16.00
N GLY A 130 13.31 -11.31 15.17
CA GLY A 130 13.28 -11.44 13.71
C GLY A 130 12.07 -10.81 13.01
N ALA A 131 11.08 -10.28 13.75
CA ALA A 131 9.93 -9.57 13.21
C ALA A 131 9.33 -8.58 14.22
N ASN A 132 8.42 -7.73 13.77
CA ASN A 132 7.59 -6.91 14.66
C ASN A 132 6.74 -7.78 15.59
N ALA A 133 6.87 -7.53 16.89
CA ALA A 133 6.21 -8.28 17.95
C ALA A 133 4.77 -7.84 18.19
N GLY A 134 4.43 -6.60 17.86
CA GLY A 134 3.07 -6.06 17.86
C GLY A 134 2.66 -5.50 16.50
N ILE A 135 1.47 -4.91 16.47
CA ILE A 135 0.96 -4.19 15.31
C ILE A 135 1.57 -2.79 15.32
N ILE A 136 2.19 -2.40 14.20
CA ILE A 136 2.78 -1.07 14.05
C ILE A 136 1.83 -0.20 13.23
N TYR A 137 1.54 0.98 13.74
CA TYR A 137 0.63 1.95 13.14
C TYR A 137 1.38 3.18 12.64
N ALA A 138 0.89 3.74 11.54
CA ALA A 138 1.09 5.13 11.18
C ALA A 138 -0.25 5.86 11.29
N GLY A 139 -0.36 6.88 12.14
CA GLY A 139 -1.65 7.53 12.39
C GLY A 139 -1.59 8.92 13.00
N THR A 140 -2.73 9.47 13.39
CA THR A 140 -2.85 10.75 14.09
C THR A 140 -3.82 10.64 15.27
N GLY A 141 -4.02 11.73 16.02
CA GLY A 141 -4.86 11.75 17.21
C GLY A 141 -4.12 11.34 18.49
N ASN A 142 -4.87 11.01 19.54
CA ASN A 142 -4.32 10.43 20.77
C ASN A 142 -3.78 9.02 20.49
N VAL A 143 -2.77 8.58 21.25
CA VAL A 143 -2.22 7.22 21.15
C VAL A 143 -2.38 6.54 22.50
N ALA A 144 -3.16 5.46 22.54
CA ALA A 144 -3.41 4.68 23.74
C ALA A 144 -3.01 3.23 23.51
N GLY A 145 -2.13 2.68 24.36
CA GLY A 145 -1.62 1.31 24.20
C GLY A 145 -0.91 1.05 22.87
N GLY A 146 -0.34 2.11 22.26
CA GLY A 146 0.31 2.03 20.95
C GLY A 146 -0.62 2.21 19.74
N VAL A 147 -1.93 2.41 19.95
CA VAL A 147 -2.92 2.57 18.88
C VAL A 147 -3.31 4.05 18.74
N PRO A 148 -3.08 4.69 17.58
CA PRO A 148 -3.59 6.03 17.26
C PRO A 148 -5.12 6.05 17.05
N ASP A 149 -5.79 7.17 17.35
CA ASP A 149 -7.24 7.32 17.10
C ASP A 149 -7.61 7.24 15.61
N VAL A 150 -6.74 7.72 14.72
CA VAL A 150 -6.97 7.70 13.27
C VAL A 150 -5.78 7.01 12.60
N ILE A 151 -6.03 5.90 11.92
CA ILE A 151 -5.00 5.05 11.33
C ILE A 151 -4.92 5.28 9.82
N TYR A 152 -3.70 5.45 9.31
CA TYR A 152 -3.41 5.70 7.89
C TYR A 152 -2.73 4.51 7.22
N ASP A 153 -1.98 3.72 7.99
CA ASP A 153 -1.37 2.47 7.52
C ASP A 153 -0.99 1.55 8.69
N ILE A 154 -0.87 0.25 8.40
CA ILE A 154 -0.63 -0.80 9.39
C ILE A 154 0.40 -1.82 8.88
N ILE A 155 1.31 -2.22 9.76
CA ILE A 155 2.08 -3.46 9.65
C ILE A 155 1.52 -4.43 10.69
N ASN A 156 0.84 -5.48 10.24
CA ASN A 156 0.31 -6.49 11.16
C ASN A 156 1.44 -7.28 11.84
N THR A 157 1.16 -7.86 13.00
CA THR A 157 2.15 -8.60 13.79
C THR A 157 2.85 -9.67 12.95
N GLY A 158 4.19 -9.67 12.98
CA GLY A 158 5.02 -10.65 12.27
C GLY A 158 5.17 -10.44 10.77
N TYR A 159 4.50 -9.45 10.16
CA TYR A 159 4.52 -9.27 8.71
C TYR A 159 5.76 -8.50 8.23
N ASN A 160 6.31 -7.62 9.06
CA ASN A 160 7.40 -6.69 8.71
C ASN A 160 7.12 -5.77 7.51
N ASN A 161 5.94 -5.84 6.90
CA ASN A 161 5.55 -5.04 5.74
C ASN A 161 4.04 -4.75 5.81
N ARG A 162 3.62 -3.62 5.24
CA ARG A 162 2.21 -3.28 5.11
C ARG A 162 1.47 -4.22 4.17
N THR A 163 0.18 -4.39 4.44
CA THR A 163 -0.77 -5.13 3.58
C THR A 163 -2.03 -4.29 3.33
N THR A 164 -1.81 -3.04 2.95
CA THR A 164 -2.86 -2.06 2.65
C THR A 164 -3.01 -1.93 1.14
N GLY A 165 -4.16 -2.34 0.61
CA GLY A 165 -4.50 -2.38 -0.82
C GLY A 165 -4.84 -1.01 -1.42
N HIS A 166 -4.02 0.00 -1.16
CA HIS A 166 -4.21 1.39 -1.59
C HIS A 166 -2.88 2.03 -1.99
N TYR A 167 -2.89 2.80 -3.09
CA TYR A 167 -1.71 3.48 -3.61
C TYR A 167 -2.07 4.79 -4.30
N CYS A 168 -1.27 5.84 -4.08
CA CYS A 168 -1.42 7.15 -4.71
C CYS A 168 -0.28 7.45 -5.66
N VAL A 169 -0.61 7.86 -6.89
CA VAL A 169 0.38 8.24 -7.90
C VAL A 169 0.98 9.61 -7.55
N PRO A 170 2.31 9.73 -7.45
CA PRO A 170 2.98 11.00 -7.16
C PRO A 170 2.79 12.05 -8.26
N ALA A 171 3.00 13.32 -7.91
CA ALA A 171 3.08 14.40 -8.89
C ALA A 171 4.18 14.12 -9.92
N GLY A 172 3.89 14.43 -11.20
CA GLY A 172 4.84 14.21 -12.29
C GLY A 172 4.94 12.76 -12.79
N TYR A 173 4.06 11.85 -12.35
CA TYR A 173 4.00 10.47 -12.83
C TYR A 173 2.57 10.09 -13.27
N THR A 174 2.45 9.15 -14.19
CA THR A 174 1.19 8.46 -14.50
C THR A 174 1.35 6.98 -14.20
N GLY A 175 0.38 6.41 -13.48
CA GLY A 175 0.31 4.99 -13.20
C GLY A 175 -0.45 4.25 -14.29
N TYR A 176 0.08 3.11 -14.72
CA TYR A 176 -0.54 2.19 -15.67
C TYR A 176 -0.70 0.85 -14.99
N MET A 177 -1.90 0.57 -14.50
CA MET A 177 -2.20 -0.74 -13.90
C MET A 177 -2.40 -1.75 -15.03
N VAL A 178 -1.56 -2.78 -15.04
CA VAL A 178 -1.56 -3.84 -16.06
C VAL A 178 -2.26 -5.10 -15.57
N GLU A 179 -2.28 -5.30 -14.26
CA GLU A 179 -2.89 -6.47 -13.63
C GLU A 179 -3.50 -6.05 -12.30
N GLY A 180 -4.69 -6.58 -12.03
CA GLY A 180 -5.34 -6.53 -10.74
C GLY A 180 -5.83 -7.93 -10.38
N GLN A 181 -5.86 -8.26 -9.10
CA GLN A 181 -6.48 -9.48 -8.61
C GLN A 181 -7.28 -9.16 -7.36
N PHE A 182 -8.43 -9.80 -7.21
CA PHE A 182 -9.24 -9.78 -6.01
C PHE A 182 -9.58 -11.21 -5.61
N SER A 183 -9.41 -11.56 -4.36
CA SER A 183 -9.83 -12.86 -3.85
C SER A 183 -10.64 -12.73 -2.58
N SER A 184 -11.51 -13.70 -2.35
CA SER A 184 -12.26 -13.86 -1.12
C SER A 184 -12.14 -15.31 -0.63
N GLY A 185 -11.92 -15.47 0.67
CA GLY A 185 -12.07 -16.73 1.39
C GLY A 185 -13.02 -16.53 2.56
N GLN A 186 -13.85 -17.52 2.86
CA GLN A 186 -14.83 -17.47 3.95
C GLN A 186 -14.53 -18.54 4.98
N ALA A 187 -14.69 -18.21 6.27
CA ALA A 187 -14.57 -19.20 7.34
C ALA A 187 -15.78 -20.15 7.37
N SER A 188 -16.99 -19.66 7.03
CA SER A 188 -18.20 -20.49 6.91
C SER A 188 -19.28 -19.81 6.06
N GLY A 189 -20.18 -20.59 5.47
CA GLY A 189 -21.23 -20.10 4.58
C GLY A 189 -20.76 -19.92 3.13
N SER A 190 -21.71 -19.85 2.19
CA SER A 190 -21.47 -19.62 0.76
C SER A 190 -22.13 -18.32 0.34
N THR A 191 -21.71 -17.20 0.94
CA THR A 191 -22.26 -15.88 0.58
C THR A 191 -21.27 -15.13 -0.31
N SER A 192 -21.75 -14.33 -1.24
CA SER A 192 -20.86 -13.61 -2.14
C SER A 192 -20.18 -12.43 -1.46
N VAL A 193 -18.95 -12.13 -1.83
CA VAL A 193 -18.25 -10.88 -1.54
C VAL A 193 -18.17 -10.07 -2.82
N THR A 194 -18.57 -8.80 -2.76
CA THR A 194 -18.40 -7.87 -3.88
C THR A 194 -17.18 -7.01 -3.62
N GLY A 195 -16.18 -7.10 -4.50
CA GLY A 195 -14.98 -6.28 -4.50
C GLY A 195 -15.09 -5.15 -5.52
N PHE A 196 -14.52 -4.00 -5.19
CA PHE A 196 -14.46 -2.82 -6.05
C PHE A 196 -13.02 -2.35 -6.20
N LEU A 197 -12.62 -2.03 -7.43
CA LEU A 197 -11.46 -1.19 -7.69
C LEU A 197 -11.95 0.24 -7.78
N LYS A 198 -11.47 1.10 -6.88
CA LYS A 198 -11.89 2.49 -6.78
C LYS A 198 -10.71 3.42 -6.99
N GLN A 199 -10.96 4.52 -7.68
CA GLN A 199 -10.02 5.60 -7.88
C GLN A 199 -10.63 6.91 -7.41
N HIS A 200 -9.82 7.76 -6.78
CA HIS A 200 -10.20 9.13 -6.44
C HIS A 200 -9.01 10.07 -6.64
N GLY A 201 -9.29 11.36 -6.75
CA GLY A 201 -8.27 12.39 -6.89
C GLY A 201 -8.65 13.68 -6.18
N PRO A 202 -7.94 14.78 -6.47
CA PRO A 202 -8.18 16.08 -5.85
C PRO A 202 -9.54 16.70 -6.22
N ASP A 203 -10.22 16.16 -7.23
CA ASP A 203 -11.57 16.56 -7.63
C ASP A 203 -12.67 16.05 -6.67
N GLY A 204 -12.31 15.17 -5.73
CA GLY A 204 -13.24 14.58 -4.77
C GLY A 204 -14.22 13.59 -5.38
N ILE A 205 -14.02 13.19 -6.65
CA ILE A 205 -14.91 12.27 -7.35
C ILE A 205 -14.37 10.84 -7.23
N LEU A 206 -15.17 9.97 -6.63
CA LEU A 206 -14.92 8.53 -6.61
C LEU A 206 -15.34 7.89 -7.94
N ARG A 207 -14.43 7.15 -8.55
CA ARG A 207 -14.63 6.43 -9.81
C ARG A 207 -14.43 4.94 -9.57
N VAL A 208 -15.42 4.13 -9.93
CA VAL A 208 -15.30 2.68 -9.89
C VAL A 208 -14.71 2.21 -11.22
N GLY A 209 -13.52 1.61 -11.16
CA GLY A 209 -12.81 1.09 -12.32
C GLY A 209 -13.16 -0.36 -12.66
N ALA A 210 -13.45 -1.17 -11.63
CA ALA A 210 -13.87 -2.56 -11.78
C ALA A 210 -14.77 -2.99 -10.60
N VAL A 211 -15.66 -3.95 -10.85
CA VAL A 211 -16.49 -4.60 -9.85
C VAL A 211 -16.45 -6.10 -10.10
N THR A 212 -16.24 -6.89 -9.05
CA THR A 212 -16.39 -8.34 -9.11
C THR A 212 -17.20 -8.82 -7.94
N THR A 213 -17.94 -9.90 -8.16
CA THR A 213 -18.62 -10.62 -7.10
C THR A 213 -18.11 -12.05 -7.12
N VAL A 214 -17.46 -12.46 -6.04
CA VAL A 214 -16.84 -13.77 -5.89
C VAL A 214 -17.48 -14.51 -4.71
N ASN A 215 -17.60 -15.83 -4.80
CA ASN A 215 -17.90 -16.67 -3.66
C ASN A 215 -16.78 -17.70 -3.55
N ASN A 216 -15.93 -17.54 -2.53
CA ASN A 216 -14.78 -18.39 -2.27
C ASN A 216 -13.93 -18.67 -3.52
N GLY A 217 -13.22 -17.64 -3.99
CA GLY A 217 -12.49 -17.70 -5.24
C GLY A 217 -11.74 -16.41 -5.52
N THR A 218 -11.24 -16.33 -6.75
CA THR A 218 -10.41 -15.24 -7.24
C THR A 218 -10.99 -14.69 -8.52
N ALA A 219 -10.85 -13.38 -8.71
CA ALA A 219 -11.09 -12.69 -9.95
C ALA A 219 -9.80 -11.97 -10.38
N ASP A 220 -9.34 -12.32 -11.57
CA ASP A 220 -8.16 -11.74 -12.20
C ASP A 220 -8.59 -10.69 -13.24
N TYR A 221 -7.92 -9.55 -13.22
CA TYR A 221 -8.10 -8.46 -14.17
C TYR A 221 -6.80 -8.26 -14.93
N VAL A 222 -6.81 -8.59 -16.22
CA VAL A 222 -5.73 -8.24 -17.14
C VAL A 222 -6.17 -7.00 -17.90
N PHE A 223 -5.47 -5.88 -17.69
CA PHE A 223 -5.80 -4.62 -18.34
C PHE A 223 -4.96 -4.45 -19.61
N ASP A 224 -5.58 -4.78 -20.75
CA ASP A 224 -5.06 -4.50 -22.08
C ASP A 224 -6.16 -3.83 -22.94
N PRO A 225 -6.12 -2.50 -23.14
CA PRO A 225 -5.06 -1.57 -22.71
C PRO A 225 -5.02 -1.33 -21.18
N PRO A 226 -3.89 -0.84 -20.62
CA PRO A 226 -3.74 -0.62 -19.18
C PRO A 226 -4.76 0.37 -18.59
N TYR A 227 -5.15 0.15 -17.33
CA TYR A 227 -5.99 1.09 -16.59
C TYR A 227 -5.14 2.28 -16.12
N ILE A 228 -5.48 3.49 -16.61
CA ILE A 228 -4.69 4.70 -16.39
C ILE A 228 -5.09 5.39 -15.09
N ILE A 229 -4.09 5.68 -14.26
CA ILE A 229 -4.23 6.43 -13.01
C ILE A 229 -3.39 7.71 -13.16
N PRO A 230 -4.03 8.88 -13.38
CA PRO A 230 -3.30 10.13 -13.53
C PRO A 230 -2.53 10.51 -12.26
N GLU A 231 -1.58 11.43 -12.38
CA GLU A 231 -0.89 11.99 -11.22
C GLU A 231 -1.89 12.49 -10.17
N LYS A 232 -1.50 12.40 -8.89
CA LYS A 232 -2.29 12.87 -7.74
C LYS A 232 -3.59 12.12 -7.51
N ASN A 233 -3.85 11.06 -8.28
CA ASN A 233 -4.97 10.16 -8.04
C ASN A 233 -4.46 8.93 -7.29
N CYS A 234 -5.36 8.38 -6.48
CA CYS A 234 -5.12 7.14 -5.76
C CYS A 234 -6.06 6.06 -6.26
N VAL A 235 -5.63 4.83 -6.11
CA VAL A 235 -6.40 3.62 -6.37
C VAL A 235 -6.42 2.76 -5.12
N GLY A 236 -7.56 2.15 -4.83
CA GLY A 236 -7.71 1.23 -3.71
C GLY A 236 -8.72 0.13 -3.99
N ALA A 237 -8.56 -1.01 -3.33
CA ALA A 237 -9.57 -2.06 -3.29
C ALA A 237 -10.46 -1.87 -2.06
N THR A 238 -11.76 -2.01 -2.28
CA THR A 238 -12.75 -2.15 -1.20
C THR A 238 -13.60 -3.39 -1.42
N ALA A 239 -14.26 -3.87 -0.37
CA ALA A 239 -15.11 -5.04 -0.41
C ALA A 239 -16.35 -4.86 0.49
N ILE A 240 -17.42 -5.56 0.13
CA ILE A 240 -18.64 -5.71 0.94
C ILE A 240 -19.02 -7.19 0.91
N GLY A 241 -19.18 -7.80 2.09
CA GLY A 241 -19.72 -9.14 2.24
C GLY A 241 -21.25 -9.16 2.21
N ALA A 242 -21.83 -10.20 1.62
CA ALA A 242 -23.27 -10.48 1.79
C ALA A 242 -23.62 -11.06 3.18
N ALA A 243 -22.60 -11.48 3.94
CA ALA A 243 -22.65 -11.83 5.36
C ALA A 243 -21.32 -11.42 6.01
N GLY A 244 -21.21 -11.61 7.33
CA GLY A 244 -19.97 -11.33 8.07
C GLY A 244 -18.83 -12.33 7.81
N ASN A 245 -17.64 -12.00 8.29
CA ASN A 245 -16.48 -12.89 8.41
C ASN A 245 -15.87 -13.38 7.10
N ASN A 246 -15.54 -12.42 6.22
CA ASN A 246 -14.90 -12.68 4.94
C ASN A 246 -13.45 -12.19 4.92
N ALA A 247 -12.50 -13.08 4.68
CA ALA A 247 -11.13 -12.68 4.38
C ALA A 247 -11.03 -12.29 2.90
N VAL A 248 -10.45 -11.14 2.61
CA VAL A 248 -10.27 -10.65 1.24
C VAL A 248 -8.83 -10.23 1.01
N SER A 249 -8.34 -10.48 -0.20
CA SER A 249 -7.03 -9.99 -0.64
C SER A 249 -7.16 -9.23 -1.96
N SER A 250 -6.26 -8.28 -2.16
CA SER A 250 -6.12 -7.58 -3.44
C SER A 250 -4.66 -7.49 -3.84
N PHE A 251 -4.43 -7.46 -5.14
CA PHE A 251 -3.11 -7.24 -5.72
C PHE A 251 -3.24 -6.29 -6.90
N PHE A 252 -2.33 -5.32 -6.99
CA PHE A 252 -2.19 -4.44 -8.15
C PHE A 252 -0.76 -4.44 -8.66
N ASN A 253 -0.59 -4.59 -9.97
CA ASN A 253 0.68 -4.37 -10.66
C ASN A 253 0.59 -3.08 -11.48
N ILE A 254 1.33 -2.07 -11.04
CA ILE A 254 1.30 -0.73 -11.63
C ILE A 254 2.70 -0.41 -12.18
N ILE A 255 2.77 0.02 -13.43
CA ILE A 255 3.96 0.64 -13.99
C ILE A 255 3.78 2.16 -13.86
N LEU A 256 4.69 2.82 -13.15
CA LEU A 256 4.76 4.27 -13.10
C LEU A 256 5.66 4.77 -14.22
N ILE A 257 5.20 5.80 -14.93
CA ILE A 257 5.98 6.47 -15.97
C ILE A 257 6.04 7.96 -15.63
N LYS A 258 7.24 8.54 -15.64
CA LYS A 258 7.44 9.98 -15.44
C LYS A 258 6.81 10.77 -16.60
N ASN A 259 5.97 11.76 -16.30
CA ASN A 259 5.20 12.54 -17.29
C ASN A 259 6.09 13.41 -18.19
N THR A 260 7.24 13.86 -17.67
CA THR A 260 8.24 14.65 -18.41
C THR A 260 9.66 14.12 -18.16
N GLY A 261 10.42 13.93 -19.22
CA GLY A 261 11.79 13.45 -19.17
C GLY A 261 12.77 14.55 -18.79
N GLU A 262 13.31 14.47 -17.58
CA GLU A 262 14.71 14.83 -17.29
C GLU A 262 15.34 13.63 -16.57
#